data_AF-A0A534NM01-F1
#
_entry.id   AF-A0A534NM01-F1
#
_cell.length_a   1.000
_cell.length_b   1.000
_cell.length_c   1.000
_cell.angle_alpha   90.00
_cell.angle_beta   90.00
_cell.angle_gamma   90.00
#
_symmetry.space_group_name_H-M   'P 1'
#
loop_
_entity.id
_entity.type
_entity.pdbx_description
1 polymer ?
#
loop_
_entity_poly.entity_id
_entity_poly.type
_entity_poly.pdbx_seq_one_letter_code
_entity_poly.pdbx_strand_id
1 'polypeptide(L)' 'VLDLRLRDLDGRALLAAVRRSGFDPRVVLLSADRELEGAAREVHAQAFVEKPFAPEALLAAVQRALPKDPPT' A
#
# COMPACT_ATOMS: atom_id res chain seq x y z
N VAL A 1 0.79 -1.57 -5.25
CA VAL A 1 -0.14 -0.57 -4.69
C VAL A 1 -1.40 -1.30 -4.27
N LEU A 2 -1.94 -1.04 -3.08
CA LEU A 2 -3.07 -1.75 -2.50
C LEU A 2 -4.15 -0.76 -2.08
N ASP A 3 -5.38 -1.00 -2.49
CA ASP A 3 -6.56 -0.32 -1.98
C ASP A 3 -7.17 -1.15 -0.84
N LEU A 4 -7.48 -0.52 0.30
CA LEU A 4 -8.11 -1.21 1.42
C LEU A 4 -9.56 -1.59 1.14
N ARG A 5 -10.27 -0.75 0.38
CA ARG A 5 -11.70 -0.89 0.13
C ARG A 5 -11.89 -1.26 -1.34
N LEU A 6 -11.56 -2.52 -1.66
CA LEU A 6 -11.98 -3.12 -2.92
C LEU A 6 -13.47 -3.48 -2.81
N ARG A 7 -14.19 -3.54 -3.94
CA ARG A 7 -15.66 -3.71 -3.95
C ARG A 7 -16.13 -4.85 -3.03
N ASP A 8 -15.66 -6.06 -3.29
CA ASP A 8 -16.09 -7.28 -2.60
C ASP A 8 -14.97 -7.90 -1.76
N LEU A 9 -13.87 -7.18 -1.54
CA LEU A 9 -12.66 -7.72 -0.92
C LEU A 9 -12.01 -6.72 0.03
N ASP A 10 -11.64 -7.19 1.23
CA ASP A 10 -10.77 -6.43 2.12
C ASP A 10 -9.32 -6.52 1.65
N GLY A 11 -8.72 -5.37 1.32
CA GLY A 11 -7.32 -5.30 0.91
C GLY A 11 -6.35 -5.88 1.94
N ARG A 12 -6.67 -5.83 3.24
CA ARG A 12 -5.86 -6.44 4.30
C ARG A 12 -5.86 -7.96 4.17
N ALA A 13 -7.03 -8.55 3.94
CA ALA A 13 -7.17 -9.99 3.76
C ALA A 13 -6.44 -10.48 2.51
N LEU A 14 -6.52 -9.69 1.41
CA LEU A 14 -5.76 -9.94 0.18
C LEU A 14 -4.24 -9.94 0.44
N LEU A 15 -3.72 -8.89 1.08
CA LEU A 15 -2.28 -8.81 1.39
C LEU A 15 -1.82 -9.96 2.29
N ALA A 16 -2.62 -10.34 3.28
CA ALA A 16 -2.33 -11.48 4.14
C ALA A 16 -2.28 -12.79 3.33
N ALA A 17 -3.19 -12.98 2.37
CA ALA A 17 -3.18 -14.16 1.48
C ALA A 17 -1.95 -14.19 0.57
N VAL A 18 -1.57 -13.05 -0.01
CA VAL A 18 -0.37 -12.89 -0.83
C VAL A 18 0.90 -13.21 -0.04
N ARG A 19 1.02 -12.70 1.18
CA ARG A 19 2.16 -13.02 2.08
C ARG A 19 2.20 -14.51 2.42
N ARG A 20 1.05 -15.12 2.70
CA ARG A 20 0.97 -16.57 2.97
C ARG A 20 1.36 -17.43 1.76
N SER A 21 1.26 -16.92 0.53
CA SER A 21 1.74 -17.62 -0.66
C SER A 21 3.26 -17.50 -0.87
N GLY A 22 3.99 -16.92 0.08
CA GLY A 22 5.45 -16.74 0.02
C GLY A 22 5.89 -15.47 -0.70
N PHE A 23 4.97 -14.61 -1.14
CA PHE A 23 5.31 -13.33 -1.78
C PHE A 23 5.10 -12.19 -0.79
N ASP A 24 6.18 -11.48 -0.41
CA ASP A 24 6.11 -10.32 0.48
C ASP A 24 6.39 -9.01 -0.28
N PRO A 25 5.37 -8.40 -0.91
CA PRO A 25 5.55 -7.19 -1.69
C PRO A 25 5.76 -5.96 -0.80
N ARG A 26 6.45 -4.97 -1.37
CA ARG A 26 6.43 -3.59 -0.86
C ARG A 26 5.08 -2.96 -1.19
N VAL A 27 4.43 -2.36 -0.21
CA VAL A 27 3.06 -1.87 -0.27
C VAL A 27 3.03 -0.35 -0.22
N VAL A 28 2.33 0.23 -1.19
CA VAL A 28 1.81 1.60 -1.12
C VAL A 28 0.31 1.48 -0.89
N LEU A 29 -0.18 2.03 0.20
CA LEU A 29 -1.59 1.93 0.60
C LEU A 29 -2.41 3.09 0.01
N LEU A 30 -3.61 2.79 -0.47
CA LEU A 30 -4.61 3.76 -0.91
C LEU A 30 -5.87 3.63 -0.04
N SER A 31 -6.37 4.73 0.51
CA SER A 31 -7.64 4.74 1.23
C SER A 31 -8.27 6.13 1.26
N ALA A 32 -9.60 6.20 1.40
CA ALA A 32 -10.33 7.42 1.75
C ALA A 32 -10.60 7.52 3.27
N ASP A 33 -10.06 6.59 4.06
CA ASP A 33 -10.28 6.50 5.50
C ASP A 33 -9.43 7.54 6.25
N ARG A 34 -10.01 8.15 7.28
CA ARG A 34 -9.35 9.14 8.16
C ARG A 34 -8.22 8.52 8.98
N GLU A 35 -8.20 7.20 9.13
CA GLU A 35 -7.16 6.45 9.86
C GLU A 35 -6.13 5.78 8.95
N LEU A 36 -5.92 6.33 7.74
CA LEU A 36 -4.98 5.78 6.74
C LEU A 36 -3.58 5.51 7.29
N GLU A 37 -3.06 6.37 8.15
CA GLU A 37 -1.73 6.18 8.74
C GLU A 37 -1.69 4.98 9.72
N GLY A 38 -2.75 4.77 10.51
CA GLY A 38 -2.89 3.60 11.38
C GLY A 38 -2.96 2.32 10.56
N ALA A 39 -3.79 2.31 9.52
CA ALA A 39 -3.91 1.18 8.62
C ALA A 39 -2.58 0.88 7.87
N ALA A 40 -1.83 1.91 7.47
CA ALA A 40 -0.52 1.75 6.86
C ALA A 40 0.48 1.07 7.81
N ARG A 41 0.47 1.44 9.09
CA ARG A 41 1.30 0.80 10.13
C ARG A 41 0.92 -0.67 10.34
N GLU A 42 -0.37 -0.97 10.47
CA GLU A 42 -0.88 -2.34 10.66
C GLU A 42 -0.40 -3.32 9.59
N VAL A 43 -0.36 -2.86 8.33
CA VAL A 43 0.02 -3.72 7.21
C VAL A 43 1.51 -3.65 6.84
N HIS A 44 2.29 -2.84 7.56
CA HIS A 44 3.69 -2.52 7.26
C HIS A 44 3.89 -1.95 5.85
N ALA A 45 3.03 -1.02 5.43
CA ALA A 45 3.19 -0.30 4.17
C ALA A 45 4.37 0.67 4.21
N GLN A 46 5.11 0.77 3.10
CA GLN A 46 6.26 1.68 2.98
C GLN A 46 5.81 3.12 2.69
N ALA A 47 4.62 3.29 2.12
CA ALA A 47 4.01 4.59 1.92
C ALA A 47 2.49 4.45 1.84
N PHE A 48 1.78 5.58 1.92
CA PHE A 48 0.35 5.65 1.71
C PHE A 48 -0.02 6.93 0.94
N VAL A 49 -1.22 6.93 0.35
CA VAL A 49 -1.84 8.07 -0.33
C VAL A 49 -3.33 8.09 -0.03
N GLU A 50 -3.84 9.22 0.44
CA GLU A 50 -5.26 9.43 0.71
C GLU A 50 -6.03 9.73 -0.58
N LYS A 51 -7.24 9.21 -0.71
CA LYS A 51 -8.15 9.53 -1.81
C LYS A 51 -9.05 10.72 -1.46
N PRO A 52 -9.38 11.60 -2.43
CA PRO A 52 -8.87 11.63 -3.80
C PRO A 52 -7.42 12.15 -3.85
N PHE A 53 -6.64 11.68 -4.84
CA PHE A 53 -5.26 12.11 -5.03
C PHE A 53 -4.98 12.53 -6.48
N ALA A 54 -4.01 13.42 -6.64
CA ALA A 54 -3.41 13.70 -7.94
C ALA A 54 -2.42 12.58 -8.32
N PRO A 55 -2.26 12.23 -9.61
CA PRO A 55 -1.34 11.17 -10.04
C PRO A 55 0.09 11.31 -9.52
N GLU A 56 0.58 12.54 -9.38
CA GLU A 56 1.91 12.87 -8.89
C GLU A 56 2.11 12.44 -7.43
N ALA A 57 1.05 12.50 -6.61
CA ALA A 57 1.10 12.05 -5.22
C ALA A 57 1.27 10.53 -5.12
N LEU A 58 0.63 9.78 -6.02
CA LEU A 58 0.82 8.33 -6.13
C LEU A 58 2.23 8.01 -6.60
N LEU A 59 2.73 8.72 -7.63
CA LEU A 59 4.08 8.51 -8.13
C LEU A 59 5.13 8.75 -7.04
N ALA A 60 5.00 9.85 -6.29
CA ALA A 60 5.90 10.16 -5.17
C ALA A 60 5.84 9.08 -4.06
N ALA A 61 4.66 8.54 -3.76
CA ALA A 61 4.54 7.46 -2.78
C ALA A 61 5.17 6.16 -3.25
N VAL A 62 5.03 5.81 -4.54
CA VAL A 62 5.71 4.67 -5.15
C VAL A 62 7.22 4.85 -5.10
N GLN A 63 7.74 6.02 -5.47
CA GLN A 63 9.17 6.33 -5.41
C GLN A 63 9.73 6.17 -3.98
N ARG A 64 9.03 6.67 -2.96
CA ARG A 64 9.42 6.45 -1.54
C ARG A 64 9.39 4.97 -1.15
N ALA A 65 8.48 4.22 -1.74
CA ALA A 65 8.35 2.81 -1.47
C ALA A 65 9.40 1.97 -2.19
N LEU A 66 10.10 2.44 -3.22
CA LEU A 66 11.15 1.66 -3.88
C LEU A 66 12.41 1.53 -3.00
N PRO A 67 13.22 0.46 -3.17
CA PRO A 67 14.56 0.38 -2.56
C PRO A 67 15.45 1.54 -3.03
N LYS A 68 16.37 1.98 -2.15
CA LYS A 68 17.34 3.04 -2.50
C LYS A 68 18.46 2.55 -3.41
N ASP A 69 18.74 1.25 -3.38
CA ASP A 69 19.73 0.59 -4.22
C ASP A 69 19.01 -0.27 -5.26
N PRO A 70 19.40 -0.23 -6.55
CA PRO A 70 18.88 -1.19 -7.53
C PRO A 70 19.24 -2.62 -7.07
N PRO A 71 18.37 -3.61 -7.30
CA PRO A 71 18.70 -4.99 -6.96
C PRO A 71 19.99 -5.38 -7.69
N THR A 72 20.98 -5.83 -6.92
CA THR A 72 22.26 -6.36 -7.39
C THR A 72 22.09 -7.64 -8.20
#